data_AF-A0A2N9LXC1-F1
#
_entry.id   AF-A0A2N9LXC1-F1
#
_cell.length_a   1.000
_cell.length_b   1.000
_cell.length_c   1.000
_cell.angle_alpha   90.00
_cell.angle_beta   90.00
_cell.angle_gamma   90.00
#
_symmetry.space_group_name_H-M   'P 1'
#
loop_
_entity.id
_entity.type
_entity.pdbx_description
1 polymer ?
#
loop_
_entity_poly.entity_id
_entity_poly.type
_entity_poly.pdbx_seq_one_letter_code
_entity_poly.pdbx_strand_id
1 'polypeptide(L)'
;MMGLIAPEEVPETFLLTNPKDLGGNIVRGDKTPIRIADILSANGPRKPPAAASQREFKLGIYLLYEGNAPLPDKLAQARAMETKLIEYFTVATGGRLKLVTTRLAR
;
A
#
# COMPACT_ATOMS: atom_id res chain seq x y z
N MET A 1 2.46 -3.71 1.95
CA MET A 1 1.40 -4.69 2.29
C MET A 1 1.62 -5.95 1.48
N MET A 2 1.84 -7.09 2.14
CA MET A 2 2.04 -8.36 1.45
C MET A 2 0.71 -8.86 0.90
N GLY A 3 0.73 -9.39 -0.32
CA GLY A 3 -0.42 -10.11 -0.89
C GLY A 3 -1.54 -9.24 -1.46
N LEU A 4 -1.23 -8.00 -1.84
CA LEU A 4 -2.20 -7.10 -2.46
C LEU A 4 -2.78 -7.66 -3.76
N ILE A 5 -1.92 -8.11 -4.67
CA ILE A 5 -2.28 -8.65 -6.00
C ILE A 5 -1.84 -10.11 -6.15
N ALA A 6 -2.59 -10.86 -6.95
CA ALA A 6 -2.26 -12.23 -7.33
C ALA A 6 -1.05 -12.26 -8.30
N PRO A 7 -0.31 -13.39 -8.40
CA PRO A 7 0.80 -13.50 -9.36
C PRO A 7 0.39 -13.20 -10.80
N GLU A 8 -0.82 -13.59 -11.20
CA GLU A 8 -1.36 -13.43 -12.55
C GLU A 8 -1.69 -11.96 -12.89
N GLU A 9 -1.83 -11.11 -11.86
CA GLU A 9 -2.04 -9.67 -12.02
C GLU A 9 -0.72 -8.88 -12.04
N VAL A 10 0.42 -9.54 -11.83
CA VAL A 10 1.73 -8.87 -11.88
C VAL A 10 2.08 -8.59 -13.34
N PRO A 11 2.25 -7.31 -13.74
CA PRO A 11 2.65 -6.99 -15.11
C PRO A 11 4.00 -7.60 -15.45
N GLU A 12 4.19 -7.94 -16.73
CA GLU A 12 5.50 -8.34 -17.22
C GLU A 12 6.53 -7.26 -16.91
N THR A 13 7.69 -7.69 -16.40
CA THR A 13 8.78 -6.78 -16.05
C THR A 13 10.09 -7.30 -16.63
N PHE A 14 11.13 -6.50 -16.50
CA PHE A 14 12.45 -6.83 -16.99
C PHE A 14 13.51 -6.26 -16.05
N LEU A 15 14.62 -6.98 -15.95
CA LEU A 15 15.84 -6.48 -15.35
C LEU A 15 16.69 -5.83 -16.44
N LEU A 16 17.18 -4.63 -16.16
CA LEU A 16 18.23 -4.03 -16.97
C LEU A 16 19.58 -4.56 -16.49
N THR A 17 20.24 -5.37 -17.30
CA THR A 17 21.57 -5.93 -17.02
C THR A 17 22.65 -5.12 -17.74
N ASN A 18 23.89 -5.18 -17.24
CA ASN A 18 25.02 -4.42 -17.78
C ASN A 18 24.74 -2.92 -17.95
N PRO A 19 24.27 -2.22 -16.90
CA PRO A 19 23.92 -0.81 -17.02
C PRO A 19 25.15 0.04 -17.35
N LYS A 20 25.01 0.92 -18.34
CA LYS A 20 25.96 1.92 -18.76
C LYS A 20 25.32 3.30 -18.65
N ASP A 21 25.89 4.15 -17.81
CA ASP A 21 25.48 5.55 -17.70
C ASP A 21 25.94 6.32 -18.94
N LEU A 22 25.01 7.03 -19.56
CA LEU A 22 25.26 7.90 -20.73
C LEU A 22 25.23 9.38 -20.36
N GLY A 23 25.06 9.72 -19.07
CA GLY A 23 24.87 11.07 -18.58
C GLY A 23 23.44 11.56 -18.73
N GLY A 24 23.12 12.68 -18.07
CA GLY A 24 21.79 13.31 -18.19
C GLY A 24 20.63 12.44 -17.71
N ASN A 25 20.84 11.58 -16.71
CA ASN A 25 19.86 10.59 -16.20
C ASN A 25 19.45 9.52 -17.22
N ILE A 26 20.29 9.23 -18.21
CA ILE A 26 20.05 8.18 -19.20
C ILE A 26 20.96 6.99 -18.88
N VAL A 27 20.34 5.83 -18.65
CA VAL A 27 21.04 4.55 -18.50
C VAL A 27 20.65 3.63 -19.65
N ARG A 28 21.64 3.02 -20.29
CA ARG A 28 21.45 1.96 -21.30
C ARG A 28 21.90 0.63 -20.72
N GLY A 29 21.20 -0.45 -21.03
CA GLY A 29 21.64 -1.80 -20.69
C GLY A 29 20.86 -2.83 -21.49
N ASP A 30 21.12 -4.09 -21.23
CA ASP A 30 20.46 -5.20 -21.88
C ASP A 30 19.14 -5.51 -21.16
N LYS A 31 18.07 -5.71 -21.94
CA LYS A 31 16.76 -6.07 -21.39
C LYS A 31 16.73 -7.58 -21.14
N THR A 32 16.66 -7.98 -19.88
CA THR A 32 16.43 -9.37 -19.47
C THR A 32 15.00 -9.51 -18.98
N PRO A 33 14.09 -10.17 -19.71
CA PRO A 33 12.71 -10.40 -19.25
C PRO A 33 12.70 -11.19 -17.93
N ILE A 34 11.86 -10.78 -16.98
CA ILE A 34 11.67 -11.49 -15.71
C ILE A 34 10.18 -11.73 -15.52
N ARG A 35 9.78 -13.00 -15.40
CA ARG A 35 8.38 -13.37 -15.13
C ARG A 35 8.18 -13.58 -13.64
N ILE A 36 6.96 -13.40 -13.17
CA ILE A 36 6.62 -13.69 -11.76
C ILE A 36 6.92 -15.15 -11.38
N ALA A 37 6.78 -16.09 -12.32
CA ALA A 37 7.10 -17.50 -12.13
C ALA A 37 8.58 -17.73 -11.80
N ASP A 38 9.49 -16.95 -12.40
CA ASP A 38 10.93 -17.04 -12.16
C ASP A 38 11.26 -16.54 -10.73
N ILE A 39 10.55 -15.51 -10.26
CA ILE A 39 10.67 -15.00 -8.89
C ILE A 39 10.15 -16.04 -7.88
N LEU A 40 8.99 -16.65 -8.18
CA LEU A 40 8.36 -17.66 -7.32
C LEU A 40 9.20 -18.93 -7.24
N SER A 41 9.88 -19.35 -8.32
CA SER A 41 10.75 -20.53 -8.29
C SER A 41 11.99 -20.28 -7.42
N ALA A 42 12.57 -19.07 -7.49
CA ALA A 42 13.76 -18.71 -6.73
C ALA A 42 13.48 -18.41 -5.25
N ASN A 43 12.37 -17.76 -4.93
CA ASN A 43 12.07 -17.25 -3.58
C ASN A 43 10.95 -18.03 -2.85
N GLY A 44 10.27 -18.93 -3.57
CA GLY A 44 9.08 -19.60 -3.07
C GLY A 44 7.81 -18.73 -3.16
N PRO A 45 6.65 -19.33 -2.81
CA PRO A 45 5.38 -18.63 -2.83
C PRO A 45 5.27 -17.57 -1.74
N ARG A 46 4.51 -16.51 -2.01
CA ARG A 46 4.20 -15.47 -1.03
C ARG A 46 3.40 -16.05 0.14
N LYS A 47 3.73 -15.63 1.37
CA LYS A 47 3.01 -16.00 2.60
C LYS A 47 2.60 -14.73 3.38
N PRO A 48 1.30 -14.52 3.67
CA PRO A 48 0.16 -15.24 3.09
C PRO A 48 0.04 -15.02 1.56
N PRO A 49 -0.57 -15.96 0.81
CA PRO A 49 -0.92 -15.73 -0.59
C PRO A 49 -1.98 -14.63 -0.69
N ALA A 50 -2.15 -14.05 -1.89
CA ALA A 50 -3.12 -12.97 -2.09
C ALA A 50 -4.53 -13.38 -1.62
N ALA A 51 -4.98 -14.60 -1.93
CA ALA A 51 -6.29 -15.11 -1.52
C ALA A 51 -6.50 -15.16 0.02
N ALA A 52 -5.44 -15.27 0.81
CA ALA A 52 -5.51 -15.36 2.27
C ALA A 52 -4.93 -14.12 2.98
N SER A 53 -4.60 -13.08 2.24
CA SER A 53 -4.02 -11.85 2.80
C SER A 53 -5.10 -10.97 3.41
N GLN A 54 -4.75 -10.30 4.50
CA GLN A 54 -5.63 -9.33 5.15
C GLN A 54 -6.08 -8.25 4.16
N ARG A 55 -7.41 -8.07 4.06
CA ARG A 55 -8.03 -7.05 3.19
C ARG A 55 -8.58 -5.84 3.92
N GLU A 56 -8.86 -6.01 5.22
CA GLU A 56 -9.44 -4.98 6.06
C GLU A 56 -8.49 -4.58 7.18
N PHE A 57 -8.29 -3.27 7.34
CA PHE A 57 -7.41 -2.68 8.36
C PHE A 57 -8.22 -1.72 9.22
N LYS A 58 -8.02 -1.78 10.54
CA LYS A 58 -8.68 -0.86 11.48
C LYS A 58 -7.89 0.44 11.57
N LEU A 59 -8.57 1.55 11.33
CA LEU A 59 -8.04 2.90 11.51
C LEU A 59 -8.61 3.50 12.79
N GLY A 60 -7.74 3.97 13.67
CA GLY A 60 -8.09 4.81 14.81
C GLY A 60 -7.30 6.10 14.76
N ILE A 61 -7.98 7.24 14.95
CA ILE A 61 -7.35 8.55 15.11
C ILE A 61 -7.52 8.98 16.56
N TYR A 62 -6.39 9.23 17.23
CA TYR A 62 -6.37 9.74 18.59
C TYR A 62 -6.18 11.26 18.56
N LEU A 63 -7.14 11.98 19.13
CA LEU A 63 -7.03 13.43 19.37
C LEU A 63 -6.68 13.66 20.84
N LEU A 64 -5.48 14.17 21.08
CA LEU A 64 -5.05 14.61 22.41
C LEU A 64 -5.43 16.09 22.58
N TYR A 65 -5.98 16.44 23.74
CA TYR A 65 -6.40 17.80 24.08
C TYR A 65 -6.22 18.03 25.59
N GLU A 66 -6.13 19.29 25.98
CA GLU A 66 -6.11 19.70 27.39
C GLU A 66 -7.51 19.95 27.92
N GLY A 67 -7.73 19.68 29.22
CA GLY A 67 -9.01 19.86 29.89
C GLY A 67 -9.98 18.69 29.72
N ASN A 68 -11.27 18.95 29.91
CA ASN A 68 -12.31 17.90 30.01
C ASN A 68 -12.95 17.52 28.67
N ALA A 69 -12.82 18.33 27.61
CA ALA A 69 -13.41 18.08 26.30
C ALA A 69 -12.54 18.62 25.14
N PRO A 70 -12.54 17.96 23.96
CA PRO A 70 -11.82 18.46 22.80
C PRO A 70 -12.48 19.72 22.24
N LEU A 71 -11.66 20.61 21.67
CA LEU A 71 -12.16 21.73 20.89
C LEU A 71 -12.97 21.21 19.69
N PRO A 72 -14.22 21.70 19.47
CA PRO A 72 -15.09 21.20 18.39
C PRO A 72 -14.44 21.21 17.01
N ASP A 73 -13.71 22.27 16.67
CA ASP A 73 -13.05 22.39 15.36
C ASP A 73 -11.93 21.36 15.17
N LYS A 74 -11.20 21.03 16.24
CA LYS A 74 -10.15 20.00 16.20
C LYS A 74 -10.74 18.61 16.07
N LEU A 75 -11.87 18.37 16.73
CA LEU A 75 -12.62 17.12 16.56
C LEU A 75 -13.17 16.99 15.13
N ALA A 76 -13.70 18.07 14.56
CA ALA A 76 -14.15 18.11 13.16
C ALA A 76 -13.01 17.86 12.18
N GLN A 77 -11.84 18.47 12.42
CA GLN A 77 -10.64 18.26 11.62
C GLN A 77 -10.16 16.80 11.67
N ALA A 78 -10.11 16.19 12.87
CA ALA A 78 -9.75 14.78 13.02
C ALA A 78 -10.71 13.85 12.28
N ARG A 79 -12.02 14.14 12.31
CA ARG A 79 -13.03 13.39 11.54
C ARG A 79 -12.86 13.58 10.03
N ALA A 80 -12.52 14.77 9.56
CA ALA A 80 -12.25 15.02 8.16
C ALA A 80 -11.00 14.26 7.67
N MET A 81 -9.94 14.21 8.48
CA MET A 81 -8.73 13.42 8.21
C MET A 81 -9.05 11.93 8.11
N GLU A 82 -9.90 11.41 9.01
CA GLU A 82 -10.37 10.02 8.97
C GLU A 82 -10.98 9.69 7.61
N THR A 83 -11.96 10.48 7.16
CA THR A 83 -12.63 10.29 5.87
C THR A 83 -11.64 10.37 4.70
N LYS A 84 -10.77 11.38 4.68
CA LYS A 84 -9.79 11.56 3.60
C LYS A 84 -8.76 10.44 3.53
N LEU A 85 -8.36 9.88 4.67
CA LEU A 85 -7.44 8.75 4.69
C LEU A 85 -8.10 7.49 4.13
N ILE A 86 -9.38 7.24 4.42
CA ILE A 86 -10.14 6.11 3.86
C ILE A 86 -10.27 6.25 2.34
N GLU A 87 -10.67 7.42 1.85
CA GLU A 87 -10.77 7.71 0.41
C GLU A 87 -9.43 7.47 -0.29
N TYR A 88 -8.37 8.09 0.23
CA TYR A 88 -7.02 7.96 -0.32
C TYR A 88 -6.55 6.50 -0.34
N PHE A 89 -6.72 5.78 0.76
CA PHE A 89 -6.28 4.38 0.87
C PHE A 89 -7.02 3.48 -0.12
N THR A 90 -8.31 3.73 -0.34
CA THR A 90 -9.10 3.00 -1.33
C THR A 90 -8.55 3.21 -2.73
N VAL A 91 -8.24 4.47 -3.11
CA VAL A 91 -7.66 4.79 -4.43
C VAL A 91 -6.26 4.22 -4.59
N ALA A 92 -5.39 4.42 -3.59
CA ALA A 92 -3.99 3.97 -3.62
C ALA A 92 -3.84 2.44 -3.72
N THR A 93 -4.84 1.69 -3.25
CA THR A 93 -4.87 0.22 -3.32
C THR A 93 -5.68 -0.30 -4.51
N GLY A 94 -6.17 0.59 -5.37
CA GLY A 94 -7.03 0.24 -6.50
C GLY A 94 -8.31 -0.47 -6.07
N GLY A 95 -8.86 -0.09 -4.90
CA GLY A 95 -10.06 -0.66 -4.30
C GLY A 95 -9.91 -2.06 -3.68
N ARG A 96 -8.69 -2.62 -3.66
CA ARG A 96 -8.46 -4.00 -3.19
C ARG A 96 -8.43 -4.15 -1.68
N LEU A 97 -8.17 -3.07 -0.95
CA LEU A 97 -8.08 -3.04 0.50
C LEU A 97 -9.01 -1.97 1.07
N LYS A 98 -9.40 -2.16 2.34
CA LYS A 98 -10.32 -1.28 3.04
C LYS A 98 -9.75 -0.84 4.38
N LEU A 99 -9.89 0.44 4.70
CA LEU A 99 -9.80 0.94 6.07
C LEU A 99 -11.19 0.96 6.70
N VAL A 100 -11.31 0.45 7.91
CA VAL A 100 -12.53 0.51 8.73
C VAL A 100 -12.23 1.30 9.97
N THR A 101 -13.08 2.30 10.23
CA THR A 101 -12.91 3.18 11.37
C THR A 101 -13.30 2.48 12.65
N THR A 102 -12.44 2.57 13.64
CA THR A 102 -12.74 2.13 15.00
C THR A 102 -12.65 3.35 15.90
N ARG A 103 -13.76 3.69 16.54
CA ARG A 103 -13.83 4.74 17.55
C ARG A 103 -14.04 4.06 18.89
N LEU A 104 -13.29 4.49 19.90
CA LEU A 104 -13.58 4.06 21.26
C LEU A 104 -14.96 4.59 21.64
N ALA A 105 -15.85 3.72 22.10
CA ALA A 105 -17.10 4.14 22.72
C ALA A 105 -16.72 4.99 23.95
N ARG A 106 -17.11 6.26 23.91
CA ARG A 106 -17.08 7.17 25.07
C ARG A 106 -18.50 7.61 25.32
#